data_AF-A0A9W4NZP1-F1
#
_entry.id   AF-A0A9W4NZP1-F1
#
_cell.length_a   1.000
_cell.length_b   1.000
_cell.length_c   1.000
_cell.angle_alpha   90.00
_cell.angle_beta   90.00
_cell.angle_gamma   90.00
#
_symmetry.space_group_name_H-M   'P 1'
#
loop_
_entity.id
_entity.type
_entity.pdbx_description
1 polymer ?
#
loop_
_entity_poly.entity_id
_entity_poly.type
_entity_poly.pdbx_seq_one_letter_code
_entity_poly.pdbx_strand_id
1 'polypeptide(L)'
;MVDEKDFAVTGVIDWEGACTAPWELIAFPDFLTAMPVSFDLPQRYDRDGQPFDEELRETWRERGEYIEMVKSAELKDSLLSACLSSDRNQAIAYSYGAYTSVGKLGFYDRVMIELEMQGVRHCAGLTTNHSTKG
;
A
#
# COMPACT_ATOMS: atom_id res chain seq x y z
N MET A 1 -15.75 42.36 1.84
CA MET A 1 -14.44 41.80 2.22
C MET A 1 -14.54 41.42 3.68
N VAL A 2 -14.44 40.12 3.97
CA VAL A 2 -14.44 39.61 5.34
C VAL A 2 -13.01 39.76 5.87
N ASP A 3 -12.85 40.29 7.08
CA ASP A 3 -11.54 40.51 7.70
C ASP A 3 -10.91 39.15 8.08
N GLU A 4 -9.83 38.78 7.40
CA GLU A 4 -9.13 37.49 7.59
C GLU A 4 -8.43 37.40 8.95
N LYS A 5 -8.33 38.50 9.70
CA LYS A 5 -7.59 38.59 10.97
C LYS A 5 -8.25 37.85 12.14
N ASP A 6 -9.51 37.45 12.02
CA ASP A 6 -10.28 36.80 13.10
C ASP A 6 -10.35 35.27 12.97
N PHE A 7 -9.80 34.68 11.90
CA PHE A 7 -9.80 33.23 11.72
C PHE A 7 -8.40 32.67 11.92
N ALA A 8 -8.21 31.89 12.99
CA ALA A 8 -7.03 31.04 13.16
C ALA A 8 -7.10 29.85 12.20
N VAL A 9 -6.99 30.11 10.90
CA VAL A 9 -6.97 29.09 9.85
C VAL A 9 -5.67 28.29 9.97
N THR A 10 -5.77 27.04 10.41
CA THR A 10 -4.63 26.12 10.57
C THR A 10 -4.25 25.38 9.29
N GLY A 11 -5.10 25.45 8.26
CA GLY A 11 -4.84 24.87 6.93
C GLY A 11 -6.03 25.04 5.99
N VAL A 12 -5.77 25.07 4.69
CA VAL A 12 -6.77 25.03 3.62
C VAL A 12 -6.71 23.64 3.00
N ILE A 13 -7.83 22.91 3.02
CA ILE A 13 -7.94 21.61 2.35
C ILE A 13 -8.63 21.89 1.02
N ASP A 14 -7.90 21.68 -0.07
CA ASP A 14 -8.48 21.62 -1.39
C ASP A 14 -9.24 20.30 -1.55
N TRP A 15 -10.54 20.40 -1.81
CA TRP A 15 -11.40 19.24 -2.05
C TRP A 15 -11.51 18.91 -3.54
N GLU A 16 -10.89 19.69 -4.42
CA GLU A 16 -10.86 19.39 -5.85
C GLU A 16 -10.14 18.04 -6.07
N GLY A 17 -10.85 17.11 -6.73
CA GLY A 17 -10.35 15.75 -6.94
C GLY A 17 -10.57 14.77 -5.76
N ALA A 18 -11.23 15.19 -4.68
CA ALA A 18 -11.67 14.26 -3.64
C ALA A 18 -12.63 13.22 -4.21
N CYS A 19 -12.41 11.95 -3.88
CA CYS A 19 -13.24 10.84 -4.34
C CYS A 19 -13.47 9.81 -3.23
N THR A 20 -14.48 8.96 -3.40
CA THR A 20 -14.65 7.74 -2.62
C THR A 20 -13.96 6.60 -3.35
N ALA A 21 -12.98 5.98 -2.72
CA ALA A 21 -12.27 4.83 -3.25
C ALA A 21 -12.40 3.62 -2.29
N PRO A 22 -12.31 2.38 -2.81
CA PRO A 22 -12.09 1.21 -1.97
C PRO A 22 -10.83 1.38 -1.11
N TRP A 23 -10.88 0.84 0.11
CA TRP A 23 -9.77 0.90 1.05
C TRP A 23 -8.48 0.28 0.50
N GLU A 24 -8.60 -0.72 -0.37
CA GLU A 24 -7.49 -1.38 -1.05
C GLU A 24 -6.73 -0.47 -2.03
N LEU A 25 -7.29 0.69 -2.39
CA LEU A 25 -6.64 1.69 -3.22
C LEU A 25 -5.90 2.77 -2.41
N ILE A 26 -5.94 2.71 -1.07
CA ILE A 26 -5.20 3.65 -0.24
C ILE A 26 -3.71 3.34 -0.34
N ALA A 27 -2.97 4.33 -0.83
CA ALA A 27 -1.52 4.34 -0.87
C ALA A 27 -0.95 5.25 0.23
N PHE A 28 0.34 5.05 0.53
CA PHE A 28 1.11 6.02 1.28
C PHE A 28 1.15 7.39 0.56
N PRO A 29 1.39 8.49 1.29
CA PRO A 29 1.77 9.76 0.68
C PRO A 29 2.95 9.59 -0.30
N ASP A 30 3.03 10.46 -1.31
CA ASP A 30 4.01 10.34 -2.40
C ASP A 30 5.47 10.24 -1.92
N PHE A 31 5.84 10.97 -0.87
CA PHE A 31 7.19 10.94 -0.29
C PHE A 31 7.52 9.62 0.43
N LEU A 32 6.52 8.79 0.74
CA LEU A 32 6.67 7.43 1.26
C LEU A 32 6.30 6.38 0.21
N THR A 33 6.16 6.75 -1.06
CA THR A 33 5.83 5.79 -2.11
C THR A 33 7.07 4.99 -2.52
N ALA A 34 6.88 3.67 -2.58
CA ALA A 34 7.88 2.71 -2.97
C ALA A 34 7.21 1.55 -3.71
N MET A 35 7.94 0.97 -4.66
CA MET A 35 7.45 -0.15 -5.46
C MET A 35 7.25 -1.39 -4.57
N PRO A 36 6.09 -2.07 -4.68
CA PRO A 36 5.86 -3.34 -4.01
C PRO A 36 6.92 -4.38 -4.39
N VAL A 37 7.40 -5.15 -3.41
CA VAL A 37 8.44 -6.17 -3.61
C VAL A 37 8.04 -7.20 -4.67
N SER A 38 6.76 -7.57 -4.73
CA SER A 38 6.21 -8.51 -5.72
C SER A 38 6.40 -8.05 -7.17
N PHE A 39 6.62 -6.76 -7.40
CA PHE A 39 6.82 -6.20 -8.74
C PHE A 39 8.27 -5.81 -9.03
N ASP A 40 9.17 -5.84 -8.06
CA ASP A 40 10.58 -5.51 -8.25
C ASP A 40 11.45 -6.74 -8.57
N LEU A 41 12.73 -6.53 -8.79
CA LEU A 41 13.73 -7.56 -9.05
C LEU A 41 14.21 -8.16 -7.73
N PRO A 42 14.10 -9.49 -7.51
CA PRO A 42 14.52 -10.13 -6.27
C PRO A 42 15.99 -9.87 -5.89
N GLN A 43 16.85 -9.59 -6.88
CA GLN A 43 18.28 -9.32 -6.67
C GLN A 43 18.54 -7.98 -5.95
N ARG A 44 17.54 -7.12 -5.80
CA ARG A 44 17.66 -5.84 -5.09
C ARG A 44 17.48 -5.97 -3.58
N TYR A 45 17.17 -7.16 -3.10
CA TYR A 45 16.88 -7.44 -1.70
C TYR A 45 17.84 -8.48 -1.14
N ASP A 46 18.11 -8.37 0.15
CA ASP A 46 18.89 -9.34 0.89
C ASP A 46 18.07 -10.60 1.23
N ARG A 47 18.66 -11.50 2.02
CA ARG A 47 18.03 -12.76 2.42
C ARG A 47 16.83 -12.56 3.35
N ASP A 48 16.77 -11.43 4.03
CA ASP A 48 15.69 -11.07 4.95
C ASP A 48 14.60 -10.24 4.24
N GLY A 49 14.74 -10.04 2.93
CA GLY A 49 13.82 -9.28 2.10
C GLY A 49 13.98 -7.77 2.23
N GLN A 50 15.06 -7.28 2.85
CA GLN A 50 15.34 -5.86 2.98
C GLN A 50 16.06 -5.34 1.74
N PRO A 51 15.77 -4.10 1.30
CA PRO A 51 16.42 -3.51 0.15
C PRO A 51 17.91 -3.23 0.44
N PHE A 52 18.77 -3.50 -0.54
CA PHE A 52 20.18 -3.08 -0.49
C PHE A 52 20.35 -1.57 -0.65
N ASP A 53 19.36 -0.92 -1.25
CA ASP A 53 19.32 0.52 -1.43
C ASP A 53 18.95 1.21 -0.12
N GLU A 54 19.86 2.05 0.38
CA GLU A 54 19.74 2.71 1.68
C GLU A 54 18.56 3.67 1.73
N GLU A 55 18.31 4.42 0.65
CA GLU A 55 17.20 5.38 0.58
C GLU A 55 15.85 4.65 0.66
N LEU A 56 15.74 3.53 -0.06
CA LEU A 56 14.55 2.68 -0.02
C LEU A 56 14.36 2.04 1.37
N ARG A 57 15.46 1.65 2.03
CA ARG A 57 15.42 1.11 3.40
C ARG A 57 14.92 2.13 4.40
N GLU A 58 15.40 3.36 4.31
CA GLU A 58 14.92 4.46 5.15
C GLU A 58 13.45 4.76 4.89
N THR A 59 13.02 4.78 3.62
CA THR A 59 11.60 4.94 3.26
C THR A 59 10.73 3.85 3.90
N TRP A 60 11.19 2.60 3.94
CA TRP A 60 10.47 1.51 4.58
C TRP A 60 10.41 1.64 6.10
N ARG A 61 11.47 2.13 6.74
CA ARG A 61 11.46 2.47 8.17
C ARG A 61 10.42 3.56 8.45
N GLU A 62 10.42 4.63 7.67
CA GLU A 62 9.47 5.75 7.79
C GLU A 62 8.02 5.33 7.54
N ARG A 63 7.76 4.37 6.63
CA ARG A 63 6.43 3.76 6.46
C ARG A 63 5.95 3.08 7.73
N GLY A 64 6.82 2.34 8.41
CA GLY A 64 6.50 1.71 9.69
C GLY A 64 6.13 2.73 10.75
N GLU A 65 6.93 3.80 10.87
CA GLU A 65 6.66 4.91 11.80
C GLU A 65 5.35 5.63 11.46
N TYR A 66 5.07 5.85 10.17
CA TYR A 66 3.82 6.42 9.70
C TYR A 66 2.62 5.56 10.06
N ILE A 67 2.71 4.23 9.90
CA ILE A 67 1.66 3.29 10.32
C ILE A 67 1.40 3.41 11.82
N GLU A 68 2.44 3.44 12.66
CA GLU A 68 2.27 3.59 14.10
C GLU A 68 1.65 4.94 14.49
N MET A 69 2.03 6.02 13.80
CA MET A 69 1.39 7.32 13.96
C MET A 69 -0.11 7.24 13.59
N VAL A 70 -0.46 6.61 12.45
CA VAL A 70 -1.85 6.42 12.04
C VAL A 70 -2.63 5.61 13.07
N LYS A 71 -2.08 4.48 13.56
CA LYS A 71 -2.70 3.67 14.62
C LYS A 71 -2.98 4.48 15.88
N SER A 72 -2.09 5.40 16.25
CA SER A 72 -2.26 6.25 17.42
C SER A 72 -3.32 7.34 17.25
N ALA A 73 -3.57 7.77 16.00
CA ALA A 73 -4.56 8.77 15.65
C ALA A 73 -5.95 8.17 15.39
N GLU A 74 -6.00 6.89 15.02
CA GLU A 74 -7.21 6.10 14.85
C GLU A 74 -7.94 5.94 16.19
N LEU A 75 -9.20 6.40 16.26
CA LEU A 75 -9.97 6.41 17.51
C LEU A 75 -10.80 5.14 17.74
N LYS A 76 -11.56 4.70 16.72
CA LYS A 76 -12.61 3.68 16.86
C LYS A 76 -12.38 2.43 16.03
N ASP A 77 -11.76 2.58 14.87
CA ASP A 77 -11.43 1.48 13.98
C ASP A 77 -9.94 1.51 13.67
N SER A 78 -9.42 0.43 13.08
CA SER A 78 -8.03 0.32 12.65
C SER A 78 -7.93 0.14 11.14
N LEU A 79 -8.89 0.68 10.38
CA LEU A 79 -9.04 0.36 8.97
C LEU A 79 -7.91 0.96 8.12
N LEU A 80 -7.54 2.21 8.38
CA LEU A 80 -6.51 2.90 7.60
C LEU A 80 -5.14 2.29 7.88
N SER A 81 -4.79 2.08 9.15
CA SER A 81 -3.52 1.42 9.51
C SER A 81 -3.47 -0.02 9.00
N ALA A 82 -4.56 -0.78 9.06
CA ALA A 82 -4.61 -2.14 8.51
C ALA A 82 -4.41 -2.14 7.00
N CYS A 83 -4.96 -1.16 6.28
CA CYS A 83 -4.78 -1.06 4.83
C CYS A 83 -3.36 -0.64 4.45
N LEU A 84 -2.76 0.29 5.17
CA LEU A 84 -1.37 0.71 4.95
C LEU A 84 -0.37 -0.41 5.29
N SER A 85 -0.69 -1.26 6.27
CA SER A 85 0.15 -2.38 6.69
C SER A 85 0.02 -3.61 5.78
N SER A 86 -0.93 -3.63 4.84
CA SER A 86 -1.19 -4.77 3.96
C SER A 86 -0.38 -4.66 2.68
N ASP A 87 0.64 -5.51 2.53
CA ASP A 87 1.44 -5.61 1.30
C ASP A 87 0.57 -5.82 0.06
N ARG A 88 -0.50 -6.61 0.20
CA ARG A 88 -1.47 -6.85 -0.88
C ARG A 88 -2.19 -5.57 -1.26
N ASN A 89 -2.65 -4.78 -0.29
CA ASN A 89 -3.36 -3.52 -0.58
C ASN A 89 -2.40 -2.52 -1.21
N GLN A 90 -1.17 -2.42 -0.71
CA GLN A 90 -0.13 -1.57 -1.31
C GLN A 90 0.22 -2.01 -2.74
N ALA A 91 0.23 -3.31 -3.02
CA ALA A 91 0.41 -3.82 -4.38
C ALA A 91 -0.76 -3.44 -5.32
N ILE A 92 -2.00 -3.53 -4.84
CA ILE A 92 -3.19 -3.13 -5.61
C ILE A 92 -3.18 -1.63 -5.87
N ALA A 93 -3.00 -0.82 -4.82
CA ALA A 93 -2.96 0.64 -4.92
C ALA A 93 -1.87 1.12 -5.88
N TYR A 94 -0.66 0.55 -5.79
CA TYR A 94 0.43 0.86 -6.72
C TYR A 94 0.09 0.47 -8.16
N SER A 95 -0.52 -0.70 -8.36
CA SER A 95 -0.90 -1.17 -9.70
C SER A 95 -1.95 -0.26 -10.35
N TYR A 96 -2.93 0.18 -9.56
CA TYR A 96 -3.94 1.14 -9.99
C TYR A 96 -3.31 2.48 -10.37
N GLY A 97 -2.43 3.03 -9.51
CA GLY A 97 -1.72 4.29 -9.81
C GLY A 97 -0.81 4.20 -11.04
N ALA A 98 -0.13 3.07 -11.25
CA ALA A 98 0.67 2.84 -12.46
C ALA A 98 -0.19 2.77 -13.74
N TYR A 99 -1.43 2.27 -13.62
CA TYR A 99 -2.43 2.25 -14.71
C TYR A 99 -2.97 3.61 -15.06
N THR A 100 -3.38 4.41 -14.08
CA THR A 100 -4.02 5.70 -14.33
C THR A 100 -3.05 6.79 -14.77
N SER A 101 -1.75 6.68 -14.44
CA SER A 101 -0.76 7.72 -14.75
C SER A 101 -0.27 7.71 -16.21
N VAL A 102 0.26 6.60 -16.70
CA VAL A 102 0.87 6.50 -18.06
C VAL A 102 0.59 5.14 -18.72
N GLY A 103 0.31 4.10 -17.93
CA GLY A 103 0.29 2.72 -18.41
C GLY A 103 1.72 2.20 -18.63
N LYS A 104 2.22 1.32 -17.76
CA LYS A 104 3.56 0.72 -17.92
C LYS A 104 3.47 -0.63 -18.64
N LEU A 105 3.90 -0.67 -19.91
CA LEU A 105 4.06 -1.92 -20.67
C LEU A 105 4.97 -2.91 -19.91
N GLY A 106 4.54 -4.18 -19.80
CA GLY A 106 5.26 -5.23 -19.06
C GLY A 106 5.03 -5.25 -17.55
N PHE A 107 4.48 -4.19 -16.95
CA PHE A 107 4.10 -4.19 -15.53
C PHE A 107 2.84 -5.04 -15.28
N TYR A 108 1.82 -4.93 -16.13
CA TYR A 108 0.57 -5.68 -15.97
C TYR A 108 0.73 -7.18 -16.11
N ASP A 109 1.70 -7.65 -16.90
CA ASP A 109 2.01 -9.08 -17.00
C ASP A 109 2.41 -9.64 -15.63
N ARG A 110 3.24 -8.90 -14.88
CA ARG A 110 3.59 -9.26 -13.49
C ARG A 110 2.39 -9.19 -12.54
N VAL A 111 1.52 -8.19 -12.69
CA VAL A 111 0.28 -8.09 -11.91
C VAL A 111 -0.60 -9.32 -12.13
N MET A 112 -0.77 -9.74 -13.39
CA MET A 112 -1.57 -10.92 -13.72
C MET A 112 -0.96 -12.20 -13.14
N ILE A 113 0.36 -12.39 -13.26
CA ILE A 113 1.08 -13.53 -12.65
C ILE A 113 0.86 -13.57 -11.14
N GLU A 114 0.99 -12.44 -10.44
CA GLU A 114 0.81 -12.38 -8.99
C GLU A 114 -0.64 -12.72 -8.58
N LEU A 115 -1.65 -12.20 -9.30
CA LEU A 115 -3.06 -12.52 -9.07
C LEU A 115 -3.37 -14.01 -9.29
N GLU A 116 -2.82 -14.61 -10.33
CA GLU A 116 -2.97 -16.03 -10.63
C GLU A 116 -2.30 -16.90 -9.57
N MET A 117 -1.09 -16.53 -9.12
CA MET A 117 -0.36 -17.24 -8.07
C MET A 117 -1.07 -17.19 -6.70
N GLN A 118 -1.72 -16.07 -6.36
CA GLN A 118 -2.53 -15.96 -5.14
C GLN A 118 -3.79 -16.84 -5.20
N GLY A 119 -4.44 -16.93 -6.38
CA GLY A 119 -5.55 -17.85 -6.60
C GLY A 119 -5.15 -19.32 -6.40
N VAL A 120 -3.97 -19.70 -6.88
CA VAL A 120 -3.43 -21.06 -6.71
C VAL A 120 -3.10 -21.36 -5.23
N ARG A 121 -2.52 -20.40 -4.49
CA ARG A 121 -2.23 -20.56 -3.05
C ARG A 121 -3.50 -20.70 -2.21
N HIS A 122 -4.58 -19.99 -2.56
CA HIS A 122 -5.87 -20.13 -1.89
C HIS A 122 -6.50 -21.52 -2.12
N CYS A 123 -6.42 -22.03 -3.36
CA CYS A 123 -6.86 -23.40 -3.68
C CYS A 123 -6.02 -24.48 -2.98
N ALA A 124 -4.70 -24.30 -2.87
CA ALA A 124 -3.81 -25.23 -2.19
C ALA A 124 -4.06 -25.28 -0.66
N GLY A 125 -4.33 -24.13 -0.02
CA GLY A 125 -4.66 -24.07 1.41
C GLY A 125 -6.02 -24.69 1.77
N LEU A 126 -6.96 -24.75 0.82
CA LEU A 126 -8.24 -25.43 1.00
C LEU A 126 -8.10 -26.97 0.89
N THR A 127 -7.09 -27.48 0.17
CA THR A 127 -6.86 -28.93 0.06
C THR A 127 -6.19 -29.57 1.27
N THR A 128 -5.53 -28.81 2.15
CA THR A 128 -4.81 -29.36 3.31
C THR A 128 -5.66 -29.57 4.56
N ASN A 129 -6.90 -29.05 4.61
CA ASN A 129 -7.75 -29.11 5.82
C ASN A 129 -8.70 -30.33 5.89
N HIS A 130 -8.61 -31.28 4.94
CA HIS A 130 -9.51 -32.44 4.90
C HIS A 130 -8.89 -33.79 5.29
N SER A 131 -7.74 -33.81 5.97
CA SER A 131 -7.14 -35.07 6.42
C SER A 131 -6.57 -34.99 7.83
N THR A 132 -7.45 -34.96 8.85
CA THR A 132 -7.14 -35.45 10.21
C THR A 132 -8.42 -35.51 11.07
N LYS A 133 -9.29 -36.48 10.77
CA LYS A 133 -10.15 -37.12 11.78
C LYS A 133 -10.34 -38.58 11.36
N GLY A 134 -9.58 -39.46 11.99
CA GLY A 134 -9.68 -40.91 11.94
C GLY A 134 -9.04 -41.46 13.20
#